data_AF-A0A9D7PTR9-F1
#
_entry.id   AF-A0A9D7PTR9-F1
#
_cell.length_a   1.000
_cell.length_b   1.000
_cell.length_c   1.000
_cell.angle_alpha   90.00
_cell.angle_beta   90.00
_cell.angle_gamma   90.00
#
_symmetry.space_group_name_H-M   'P 1'
#
loop_
_entity.id
_entity.type
_entity.pdbx_description
1 polymer ?
#
loop_
_entity_poly.entity_id
_entity_poly.type
_entity_poly.pdbx_seq_one_letter_code
_entity_poly.pdbx_strand_id
1 'polypeptide(L)'
;MKNIPDHLFQKISKVFFVLSLGLLLYPTLTNHWLVTGDGPCHMYNAKVLKDLFFGQHADFYLDFYKVNTSLNPNLWDHFLFAVLQTLLLAFLAEKVFFILYIFTFAFGATYLCNTIQSGSNWSLIPVLLFAYHHLMIKGFLNYSWSLAASFWVIGYFIAHWHQLNQWKTALKLCFLITANYLMHPIGYVYAAAGIGFSTLVLMIQPLIREEAKNLLIGQTKKILSLAVILIPSVFLYISFMAKTDFSKSLNWDGLVWVNSLATIVQEEVYYSYFIAKLVVVALFIGILVRIFRGPLLHRGDGLLLLAFFFVFLFHANLIDEGMIGGDRLKFLPHIAVLFWLTTLRHHVWSKLLIMCTGFIFLIILSFVRYPVYKEASEWVDDYLECEKYIEPKSKILTINYEYNGNRSDGTLISTYNWLFIHGTAYLGTFKPLILSDNYQAHMSWFPLNWKENRINFYNSTHKDEISFENRPPRADFVHYAEKSGKGPIEYVLIIGQNEEHKNHEYGKQILSQLEKYDLICTSESQKSQLYRLK
;
A
#
# COMPACT_ATOMS: atom_id res chain seq x y z
N MET A 1 -10.92 -44.73 0.47
CA MET A 1 -11.34 -43.58 1.31
C MET A 1 -12.55 -42.94 0.66
N LYS A 2 -13.66 -42.71 1.40
CA LYS A 2 -14.85 -42.06 0.84
C LYS A 2 -14.51 -40.62 0.43
N ASN A 3 -14.82 -40.24 -0.80
CA ASN A 3 -14.66 -38.87 -1.27
C ASN A 3 -15.59 -37.95 -0.47
N ILE A 4 -15.07 -36.82 0.01
CA ILE A 4 -15.88 -35.77 0.65
C ILE A 4 -16.84 -35.22 -0.42
N PRO A 5 -18.16 -35.16 -0.15
CA PRO A 5 -19.11 -34.60 -1.10
C PRO A 5 -18.76 -33.14 -1.45
N ASP A 6 -18.85 -32.77 -2.72
CA ASP A 6 -18.48 -31.41 -3.19
C ASP A 6 -19.25 -30.31 -2.46
N HIS A 7 -20.54 -30.52 -2.16
CA HIS A 7 -21.35 -29.55 -1.42
C HIS A 7 -20.82 -29.31 0.00
N LEU A 8 -20.31 -30.36 0.66
CA LEU A 8 -19.73 -30.26 2.00
C LEU A 8 -18.39 -29.52 1.93
N PHE A 9 -17.54 -29.84 0.95
CA PHE A 9 -16.28 -29.15 0.73
C PHE A 9 -16.47 -27.65 0.46
N GLN A 10 -17.47 -27.26 -0.33
CA GLN A 10 -17.79 -25.86 -0.58
C GLN A 10 -18.26 -25.13 0.69
N LYS A 11 -19.04 -25.79 1.56
CA LYS A 11 -19.42 -25.23 2.86
C LYS A 11 -18.18 -25.01 3.74
N ILE A 12 -17.29 -26.00 3.84
CA ILE A 12 -16.04 -25.88 4.61
C ILE A 12 -15.20 -24.71 4.06
N SER A 13 -15.03 -24.62 2.74
CA SER A 13 -14.25 -23.55 2.12
C SER A 13 -14.80 -22.15 2.43
N LYS A 14 -16.13 -21.99 2.48
CA LYS A 14 -16.78 -20.73 2.88
C LYS A 14 -16.51 -20.37 4.34
N VAL A 15 -16.55 -21.36 5.24
CA VAL A 15 -16.23 -21.13 6.67
C VAL A 15 -14.79 -20.65 6.81
N PHE A 16 -13.83 -21.33 6.18
CA PHE A 16 -12.43 -20.90 6.18
C PHE A 16 -12.25 -19.48 5.65
N PHE A 17 -12.93 -19.13 4.54
CA PHE A 17 -12.88 -17.78 3.99
C PHE A 17 -13.40 -16.72 4.98
N VAL A 18 -14.55 -16.96 5.63
CA VAL A 18 -15.11 -16.04 6.61
C VAL A 18 -14.20 -15.89 7.83
N LEU A 19 -13.62 -17.00 8.33
CA LEU A 19 -12.68 -16.96 9.44
C LEU A 19 -11.39 -16.22 9.07
N SER A 20 -10.83 -16.46 7.88
CA SER A 20 -9.68 -15.70 7.36
C SER A 20 -9.99 -14.21 7.27
N LEU A 21 -11.17 -13.85 6.78
CA LEU A 21 -11.59 -12.46 6.70
C LEU A 21 -11.72 -11.83 8.10
N GLY A 22 -12.28 -12.55 9.06
CA GLY A 22 -12.32 -12.13 10.46
C GLY A 22 -10.93 -11.89 11.05
N LEU A 23 -9.97 -12.79 10.80
CA LEU A 23 -8.58 -12.64 11.24
C LEU A 23 -7.88 -11.43 10.63
N LEU A 24 -8.14 -11.14 9.35
CA LEU A 24 -7.60 -9.96 8.68
C LEU A 24 -8.22 -8.66 9.19
N LEU A 25 -9.52 -8.65 9.48
CA LEU A 25 -10.21 -7.44 9.96
C LEU A 25 -9.95 -7.16 11.44
N TYR A 26 -9.57 -8.19 12.22
CA TYR A 26 -9.46 -8.12 13.67
C TYR A 26 -8.60 -6.93 14.16
N PRO A 27 -7.36 -6.70 13.67
CA PRO A 27 -6.55 -5.56 14.12
C PRO A 27 -7.22 -4.20 13.87
N THR A 28 -7.86 -4.03 12.71
CA THR A 28 -8.55 -2.80 12.32
C THR A 28 -9.79 -2.55 13.18
N LEU A 29 -10.50 -3.61 13.56
CA LEU A 29 -11.74 -3.49 14.33
C LEU A 29 -11.47 -3.18 15.80
N THR A 30 -10.45 -3.80 16.41
CA THR A 30 -10.23 -3.69 17.87
C THR A 30 -9.38 -2.51 18.29
N ASN A 31 -8.44 -2.05 17.47
CA ASN A 31 -7.52 -0.97 17.83
C ASN A 31 -8.12 0.39 17.48
N HIS A 32 -7.65 1.49 18.11
CA HIS A 32 -8.11 2.83 17.77
C HIS A 32 -7.62 3.21 16.35
N TRP A 33 -6.34 2.95 16.09
CA TRP A 33 -5.65 3.19 14.82
C TRP A 33 -5.06 1.89 14.26
N LEU A 34 -5.01 1.79 12.93
CA LEU A 34 -4.19 0.79 12.25
C LEU A 34 -2.92 1.49 11.72
N VAL A 35 -1.94 1.62 12.62
CA VAL A 35 -0.74 2.43 12.38
C VAL A 35 0.08 1.89 11.22
N THR A 36 0.35 2.75 10.25
CA THR A 36 1.26 2.51 9.11
C THR A 36 2.20 3.70 8.97
N GLY A 37 3.37 3.51 8.37
CA GLY A 37 4.41 4.55 8.29
C GLY A 37 3.92 5.86 7.65
N ASP A 38 3.41 5.79 6.42
CA ASP A 38 2.96 6.96 5.65
C ASP A 38 1.44 7.19 5.69
N GLY A 39 0.65 6.25 6.22
CA GLY A 39 -0.82 6.36 6.34
C GLY A 39 -1.31 7.68 6.92
N PRO A 40 -0.75 8.14 8.05
CA PRO A 40 -1.12 9.42 8.67
C PRO A 40 -1.00 10.62 7.72
N CYS A 41 0.03 10.65 6.87
CA CYS A 41 0.23 11.72 5.88
C CYS A 41 -0.86 11.72 4.80
N HIS A 42 -1.28 10.54 4.33
CA HIS A 42 -2.39 10.44 3.37
C HIS A 42 -3.68 11.00 3.98
N MET A 43 -3.97 10.65 5.23
CA MET A 43 -5.16 11.13 5.93
C MET A 43 -5.12 12.64 6.16
N TYR A 44 -3.98 13.18 6.60
CA TYR A 44 -3.78 14.62 6.77
C TYR A 44 -3.96 15.37 5.45
N ASN A 45 -3.30 14.94 4.38
CA ASN A 45 -3.41 15.60 3.08
C ASN A 45 -4.83 15.50 2.51
N ALA A 46 -5.52 14.37 2.70
CA ALA A 46 -6.92 14.23 2.34
C ALA A 46 -7.80 15.24 3.10
N LYS A 47 -7.52 15.47 4.38
CA LYS A 47 -8.21 16.48 5.19
C LYS A 47 -7.94 17.89 4.67
N VAL A 48 -6.69 18.24 4.36
CA VAL A 48 -6.36 19.56 3.78
C VAL A 48 -7.08 19.77 2.44
N LEU A 49 -7.08 18.78 1.56
CA LEU A 49 -7.78 18.84 0.27
C LEU A 49 -9.29 18.98 0.44
N LYS A 50 -9.88 18.24 1.39
CA LYS A 50 -11.29 18.37 1.76
C LYS A 50 -11.61 19.79 2.23
N ASP A 51 -10.82 20.32 3.15
CA ASP A 51 -11.00 21.66 3.69
C ASP A 51 -10.91 22.72 2.58
N LEU A 52 -9.90 22.62 1.70
CA LEU A 52 -9.78 23.48 0.52
C LEU A 52 -10.98 23.39 -0.43
N PHE A 53 -11.49 22.17 -0.67
CA PHE A 53 -12.65 21.95 -1.54
C PHE A 53 -13.92 22.62 -1.01
N PHE A 54 -14.14 22.59 0.31
CA PHE A 54 -15.27 23.25 0.97
C PHE A 54 -15.01 24.71 1.36
N GLY A 55 -13.85 25.28 1.00
CA GLY A 55 -13.46 26.64 1.37
C GLY A 55 -13.18 26.84 2.87
N GLN A 56 -13.01 25.75 3.64
CA GLN A 56 -12.70 25.79 5.06
C GLN A 56 -11.21 26.04 5.26
N HIS A 57 -10.85 27.06 6.04
CA HIS A 57 -9.45 27.40 6.34
C HIS A 57 -8.56 27.61 5.08
N ALA A 58 -9.17 27.91 3.92
CA ALA A 58 -8.46 27.92 2.64
C ALA A 58 -7.32 28.95 2.61
N ASP A 59 -7.55 30.17 3.12
CA ASP A 59 -6.53 31.22 3.19
C ASP A 59 -5.30 30.79 3.99
N PHE A 60 -5.51 30.01 5.05
CA PHE A 60 -4.41 29.49 5.86
C PHE A 60 -3.62 28.44 5.08
N TYR A 61 -4.28 27.45 4.49
CA TYR A 61 -3.59 26.38 3.77
C TYR A 61 -2.91 26.84 2.49
N LEU A 62 -3.56 27.73 1.71
CA LEU A 62 -3.01 28.25 0.44
C LEU A 62 -1.84 29.22 0.64
N ASP A 63 -1.56 29.62 1.88
CA ASP A 63 -0.34 30.33 2.21
C ASP A 63 0.91 29.41 2.18
N PHE A 64 0.72 28.11 2.43
CA PHE A 64 1.78 27.11 2.52
C PHE A 64 1.79 26.11 1.36
N TYR A 65 0.60 25.73 0.89
CA TYR A 65 0.40 24.66 -0.08
C TYR A 65 -0.18 25.17 -1.40
N LYS A 66 -0.04 24.34 -2.42
CA LYS A 66 -0.73 24.42 -3.70
C LYS A 66 -1.33 23.05 -4.03
N VAL A 67 -2.50 23.06 -4.67
CA VAL A 67 -3.13 21.83 -5.17
C VAL A 67 -2.48 21.46 -6.49
N ASN A 68 -2.07 20.21 -6.61
CA ASN A 68 -1.62 19.63 -7.86
C ASN A 68 -2.82 19.13 -8.65
N THR A 69 -3.11 19.79 -9.76
CA THR A 69 -4.25 19.46 -10.62
C THR A 69 -3.91 18.42 -11.70
N SER A 70 -2.67 17.93 -11.72
CA SER A 70 -2.26 16.87 -12.65
C SER A 70 -2.95 15.55 -12.29
N LEU A 71 -3.43 14.82 -13.30
CA LEU A 71 -3.97 13.46 -13.14
C LEU A 71 -2.85 12.43 -12.99
N ASN A 72 -2.04 12.63 -11.96
CA ASN A 72 -1.00 11.71 -11.55
C ASN A 72 -1.64 10.46 -10.91
N PRO A 73 -0.94 9.33 -10.91
CA PRO A 73 -1.31 8.25 -9.98
C PRO A 73 -1.13 8.73 -8.53
N ASN A 74 -1.64 7.96 -7.57
CA ASN A 74 -1.69 8.32 -6.14
C ASN A 74 -2.77 9.34 -5.76
N LEU A 75 -3.95 9.24 -6.38
CA LEU A 75 -5.09 10.10 -6.05
C LEU A 75 -6.18 9.37 -5.26
N TRP A 76 -6.18 8.03 -5.27
CA TRP A 76 -7.31 7.25 -4.77
C TRP A 76 -7.46 7.33 -3.26
N ASP A 77 -6.38 7.16 -2.50
CA ASP A 77 -6.46 7.22 -1.04
C ASP A 77 -6.81 8.63 -0.53
N HIS A 78 -6.23 9.70 -1.10
CA HIS A 78 -6.60 11.08 -0.78
C HIS A 78 -8.08 11.33 -1.05
N PHE A 79 -8.60 10.90 -2.20
CA PHE A 79 -10.02 11.03 -2.52
C PHE A 79 -10.89 10.25 -1.53
N LEU A 80 -10.59 8.97 -1.31
CA LEU A 80 -11.40 8.11 -0.44
C LEU A 80 -11.37 8.60 1.01
N PHE A 81 -10.21 8.97 1.54
CA PHE A 81 -10.10 9.55 2.87
C PHE A 81 -10.82 10.89 2.98
N ALA A 82 -10.74 11.76 1.97
CA ALA A 82 -11.45 13.03 1.99
C ALA A 82 -12.96 12.81 2.08
N VAL A 83 -13.50 11.87 1.30
CA VAL A 83 -14.91 11.47 1.36
C VAL A 83 -15.26 10.88 2.73
N LEU A 84 -14.49 9.91 3.24
CA LEU A 84 -14.76 9.29 4.54
C LEU A 84 -14.69 10.30 5.69
N GLN A 85 -13.75 11.24 5.67
CA GLN A 85 -13.60 12.31 6.67
C GLN A 85 -14.63 13.45 6.55
N THR A 86 -15.53 13.42 5.56
CA THR A 86 -16.74 14.28 5.59
C THR A 86 -17.85 13.67 6.44
N LEU A 87 -17.84 12.34 6.60
CA LEU A 87 -18.90 11.59 7.28
C LEU A 87 -18.49 11.05 8.65
N LEU A 88 -17.19 10.83 8.85
CA LEU A 88 -16.62 10.11 9.98
C LEU A 88 -15.49 10.90 10.63
N LEU A 89 -15.25 10.62 11.92
CA LEU A 89 -14.02 11.04 12.60
C LEU A 89 -12.80 10.35 11.95
N ALA A 90 -11.61 10.95 12.08
CA ALA A 90 -10.39 10.48 11.42
C ALA A 90 -10.12 8.98 11.67
N PHE A 91 -10.13 8.53 12.92
CA PHE A 91 -9.88 7.11 13.23
C PHE A 91 -10.95 6.17 12.64
N LEU A 92 -12.22 6.59 12.60
CA LEU A 92 -13.29 5.79 11.98
C LEU A 92 -13.13 5.75 10.45
N ALA A 93 -12.72 6.86 9.83
CA ALA A 93 -12.40 6.92 8.42
C ALA A 93 -11.25 5.96 8.07
N GLU A 94 -10.21 5.89 8.91
CA GLU A 94 -9.12 4.90 8.77
C GLU A 94 -9.61 3.46 8.84
N LYS A 95 -10.43 3.14 9.85
CA LYS A 95 -11.02 1.80 9.97
C LYS A 95 -11.80 1.41 8.73
N VAL A 96 -12.72 2.27 8.29
CA VAL A 96 -13.54 2.01 7.10
C VAL A 96 -12.66 1.89 5.86
N PHE A 97 -11.63 2.72 5.71
CA PHE A 97 -10.68 2.63 4.61
C PHE A 97 -10.01 1.25 4.53
N PHE A 98 -9.45 0.76 5.63
CA PHE A 98 -8.78 -0.54 5.64
C PHE A 98 -9.75 -1.73 5.51
N ILE A 99 -10.97 -1.62 6.06
CA ILE A 99 -12.03 -2.63 5.83
C ILE A 99 -12.36 -2.71 4.34
N LEU A 100 -12.56 -1.57 3.67
CA LEU A 100 -12.86 -1.52 2.24
C LEU A 100 -11.68 -2.05 1.41
N TYR A 101 -10.43 -1.77 1.80
CA TYR A 101 -9.25 -2.34 1.17
C TYR A 101 -9.25 -3.87 1.26
N ILE A 102 -9.41 -4.43 2.47
CA ILE A 102 -9.41 -5.88 2.71
C ILE A 102 -10.53 -6.56 1.91
N PHE A 103 -11.71 -5.94 1.84
CA PHE A 103 -12.81 -6.43 1.01
C PHE A 103 -12.49 -6.38 -0.48
N THR A 104 -11.94 -5.27 -0.97
CA THR A 104 -11.52 -5.13 -2.36
C THR A 104 -10.52 -6.23 -2.73
N PHE A 105 -9.55 -6.49 -1.86
CA PHE A 105 -8.54 -7.52 -2.05
C PHE A 105 -9.17 -8.93 -2.05
N ALA A 106 -9.91 -9.28 -0.99
CA ALA A 106 -10.46 -10.62 -0.80
C ALA A 106 -11.50 -10.98 -1.86
N PHE A 107 -12.44 -10.07 -2.14
CA PHE A 107 -13.48 -10.31 -3.13
C PHE A 107 -12.97 -10.18 -4.57
N GLY A 108 -11.97 -9.33 -4.82
CA GLY A 108 -11.28 -9.27 -6.12
C GLY A 108 -10.56 -10.56 -6.45
N ALA A 109 -9.81 -11.10 -5.48
CA ALA A 109 -9.20 -12.41 -5.59
C ALA A 109 -10.25 -13.51 -5.82
N THR A 110 -11.36 -13.47 -5.06
CA THR A 110 -12.50 -14.39 -5.21
C THR A 110 -13.08 -14.35 -6.62
N TYR A 111 -13.28 -13.15 -7.14
CA TYR A 111 -13.83 -12.92 -8.47
C TYR A 111 -12.90 -13.45 -9.57
N LEU A 112 -11.60 -13.17 -9.47
CA LEU A 112 -10.60 -13.67 -10.43
C LEU A 112 -10.52 -15.20 -10.41
N CYS A 113 -10.39 -15.82 -9.23
CA CYS A 113 -10.32 -17.29 -9.10
C CYS A 113 -11.57 -17.97 -9.68
N ASN A 114 -12.77 -17.48 -9.35
CA ASN A 114 -14.02 -18.08 -9.84
C ASN A 114 -14.23 -17.83 -11.34
N THR A 115 -13.68 -16.74 -11.88
CA THR A 115 -13.66 -16.49 -13.32
C THR A 115 -12.81 -17.52 -14.05
N ILE A 116 -11.67 -17.92 -13.47
CA ILE A 116 -10.77 -18.93 -14.05
C ILE A 116 -11.35 -20.33 -13.93
N GLN A 117 -11.79 -20.71 -12.73
CA GLN A 117 -12.34 -22.01 -12.40
C GLN A 117 -13.41 -21.86 -11.33
N SER A 118 -14.66 -22.22 -11.62
CA SER A 118 -15.75 -22.13 -10.66
C SER A 118 -15.54 -23.04 -9.46
N GLY A 119 -15.92 -22.56 -8.27
CA GLY A 119 -15.81 -23.33 -7.02
C GLY A 119 -14.37 -23.45 -6.48
N SER A 120 -13.48 -22.55 -6.89
CA SER A 120 -12.06 -22.52 -6.51
C SER A 120 -11.79 -21.73 -5.23
N ASN A 121 -12.81 -21.42 -4.42
CA ASN A 121 -12.68 -20.57 -3.22
C ASN A 121 -11.61 -21.05 -2.21
N TRP A 122 -11.33 -22.35 -2.17
CA TRP A 122 -10.27 -22.93 -1.34
C TRP A 122 -8.87 -22.34 -1.64
N SER A 123 -8.62 -21.95 -2.89
CA SER A 123 -7.34 -21.38 -3.34
C SER A 123 -7.13 -19.93 -2.91
N LEU A 124 -8.16 -19.29 -2.37
CA LEU A 124 -8.10 -17.90 -1.91
C LEU A 124 -7.37 -17.76 -0.59
N ILE A 125 -7.42 -18.77 0.28
CA ILE A 125 -6.85 -18.67 1.62
C ILE A 125 -5.34 -18.36 1.58
N PRO A 126 -4.51 -19.02 0.75
CA PRO A 126 -3.12 -18.61 0.57
C PRO A 126 -2.94 -17.20 -0.03
N VAL A 127 -3.84 -16.75 -0.91
CA VAL A 127 -3.77 -15.39 -1.49
C VAL A 127 -4.00 -14.34 -0.41
N LEU A 128 -4.90 -14.61 0.55
CA LEU A 128 -5.19 -13.71 1.67
C LEU A 128 -4.00 -13.46 2.60
N LEU A 129 -2.96 -14.31 2.60
CA LEU A 129 -1.71 -14.06 3.32
C LEU A 129 -1.03 -12.75 2.86
N PHE A 130 -1.27 -12.37 1.61
CA PHE A 130 -0.68 -11.17 0.99
C PHE A 130 -1.54 -9.92 1.16
N ALA A 131 -2.67 -9.98 1.88
CA ALA A 131 -3.48 -8.80 2.17
C ALA A 131 -2.76 -7.83 3.11
N TYR A 132 -2.00 -8.36 4.08
CA TYR A 132 -1.06 -7.57 4.89
C TYR A 132 0.35 -7.83 4.38
N HIS A 133 0.83 -6.92 3.53
CA HIS A 133 2.19 -6.95 3.00
C HIS A 133 2.98 -5.73 3.48
N HIS A 134 4.30 -5.84 3.43
CA HIS A 134 5.26 -4.85 3.90
C HIS A 134 4.95 -3.41 3.44
N LEU A 135 4.59 -3.24 2.17
CA LEU A 135 4.28 -1.93 1.60
C LEU A 135 2.99 -1.31 2.14
N MET A 136 1.98 -2.12 2.48
CA MET A 136 0.76 -1.63 3.12
C MET A 136 1.13 -1.03 4.48
N ILE A 137 1.97 -1.73 5.25
CA ILE A 137 2.42 -1.28 6.58
C ILE A 137 3.40 -0.10 6.51
N LYS A 138 4.21 0.01 5.46
CA LYS A 138 4.97 1.25 5.18
C LYS A 138 4.06 2.44 4.84
N GLY A 139 2.79 2.22 4.51
CA GLY A 139 1.84 3.28 4.14
C GLY A 139 1.78 3.56 2.63
N PHE A 140 2.20 2.63 1.77
CA PHE A 140 1.96 2.68 0.32
C PHE A 140 0.51 2.25 0.02
N LEU A 141 -0.44 3.04 0.50
CA LEU A 141 -1.87 2.68 0.48
C LEU A 141 -2.44 2.66 -0.94
N ASN A 142 -2.19 3.70 -1.73
CA ASN A 142 -2.48 3.73 -3.17
C ASN A 142 -1.98 2.49 -3.95
N TYR A 143 -0.73 2.07 -3.71
CA TYR A 143 -0.18 0.85 -4.31
C TYR A 143 -1.00 -0.39 -3.93
N SER A 144 -1.30 -0.53 -2.63
CA SER A 144 -2.02 -1.67 -2.10
C SER A 144 -3.42 -1.77 -2.70
N TRP A 145 -4.13 -0.64 -2.78
CA TRP A 145 -5.43 -0.52 -3.45
C TRP A 145 -5.38 -0.86 -4.93
N SER A 146 -4.39 -0.35 -5.65
CA SER A 146 -4.19 -0.66 -7.08
C SER A 146 -3.95 -2.15 -7.31
N LEU A 147 -3.15 -2.79 -6.46
CA LEU A 147 -2.95 -4.23 -6.54
C LEU A 147 -4.26 -4.99 -6.28
N ALA A 148 -5.02 -4.64 -5.25
CA ALA A 148 -6.31 -5.25 -4.96
C ALA A 148 -7.32 -5.07 -6.12
N ALA A 149 -7.38 -3.86 -6.69
CA ALA A 149 -8.22 -3.53 -7.84
C ALA A 149 -7.79 -4.28 -9.11
N SER A 150 -6.50 -4.56 -9.28
CA SER A 150 -6.00 -5.31 -10.43
C SER A 150 -6.64 -6.70 -10.57
N PHE A 151 -7.01 -7.35 -9.46
CA PHE A 151 -7.67 -8.65 -9.48
C PHE A 151 -9.06 -8.55 -10.11
N TRP A 152 -9.80 -7.48 -9.79
CA TRP A 152 -11.08 -7.18 -10.42
C TRP A 152 -10.93 -6.85 -11.90
N VAL A 153 -9.93 -6.04 -12.27
CA VAL A 153 -9.67 -5.66 -13.66
C VAL A 153 -9.37 -6.89 -14.51
N ILE A 154 -8.42 -7.73 -14.09
CA ILE A 154 -8.04 -8.95 -14.80
C ILE A 154 -9.21 -9.93 -14.84
N GLY A 155 -9.89 -10.15 -13.72
CA GLY A 155 -11.05 -11.02 -13.64
C GLY A 155 -12.17 -10.56 -14.58
N TYR A 156 -12.45 -9.26 -14.62
CA TYR A 156 -13.51 -8.70 -15.45
C TYR A 156 -13.18 -8.85 -16.93
N PHE A 157 -11.93 -8.58 -17.31
CA PHE A 157 -11.44 -8.79 -18.67
C PHE A 157 -11.59 -10.26 -19.10
N ILE A 158 -11.12 -11.23 -18.30
CA ILE A 158 -11.20 -12.65 -18.66
C ILE A 158 -12.67 -13.10 -18.75
N ALA A 159 -13.52 -12.68 -17.82
CA ALA A 159 -14.94 -13.05 -17.79
C ALA A 159 -15.71 -12.53 -19.02
N HIS A 160 -15.33 -11.35 -19.55
CA HIS A 160 -16.06 -10.66 -20.61
C HIS A 160 -15.28 -10.57 -21.93
N TRP A 161 -14.22 -11.36 -22.11
CA TRP A 161 -13.40 -11.39 -23.33
C TRP A 161 -14.22 -11.49 -24.62
N HIS A 162 -15.25 -12.34 -24.61
CA HIS A 162 -16.13 -12.54 -25.77
C HIS A 162 -17.09 -11.37 -26.04
N GLN A 163 -17.22 -10.44 -25.09
CA GLN A 163 -18.15 -9.30 -25.12
C GLN A 163 -17.41 -7.95 -25.25
N LEU A 164 -16.10 -7.93 -25.49
CA LEU A 164 -15.32 -6.69 -25.58
C LEU A 164 -15.79 -5.72 -26.67
N ASN A 165 -16.41 -6.24 -27.74
CA ASN A 165 -16.97 -5.41 -28.80
C ASN A 165 -18.27 -4.71 -28.37
N GLN A 166 -18.85 -5.06 -27.22
CA GLN A 166 -20.03 -4.39 -26.68
C GLN A 166 -19.60 -3.13 -25.94
N TRP A 167 -20.14 -1.98 -26.33
CA TRP A 167 -19.71 -0.68 -25.80
C TRP A 167 -19.83 -0.56 -24.27
N LYS A 168 -20.86 -1.16 -23.65
CA LYS A 168 -21.03 -1.14 -22.18
C LYS A 168 -19.90 -1.89 -21.48
N THR A 169 -19.50 -3.03 -22.04
CA THR A 169 -18.40 -3.85 -21.51
C THR A 169 -17.07 -3.13 -21.69
N ALA A 170 -16.85 -2.57 -22.87
CA ALA A 170 -15.66 -1.78 -23.18
C ALA A 170 -15.51 -0.55 -22.26
N LEU A 171 -16.59 0.22 -22.09
CA LEU A 171 -16.61 1.42 -21.24
C LEU A 171 -16.33 1.07 -19.78
N LYS A 172 -16.96 0.00 -19.25
CA LYS A 172 -16.70 -0.48 -17.89
C LYS A 172 -15.24 -0.89 -17.71
N LEU A 173 -14.66 -1.64 -18.66
CA LEU A 173 -13.25 -2.03 -18.58
C LEU A 173 -12.32 -0.81 -18.67
N CYS A 174 -12.61 0.14 -19.55
CA CYS A 174 -11.87 1.40 -19.66
C CYS A 174 -11.87 2.17 -18.34
N PHE A 175 -13.04 2.29 -17.71
CA PHE A 175 -13.17 2.91 -16.39
C PHE A 175 -12.35 2.17 -15.32
N LEU A 176 -12.48 0.84 -15.23
CA LEU A 176 -11.76 0.03 -14.25
C LEU A 176 -10.23 0.15 -14.39
N ILE A 177 -9.72 0.10 -15.63
CA ILE A 177 -8.28 0.24 -15.91
C ILE A 177 -7.79 1.65 -15.58
N THR A 178 -8.57 2.68 -15.93
CA THR A 178 -8.23 4.08 -15.65
C THR A 178 -8.25 4.37 -14.15
N ALA A 179 -9.27 3.89 -13.43
CA ALA A 179 -9.34 3.98 -11.97
C ALA A 179 -8.15 3.27 -11.31
N ASN A 180 -7.75 2.09 -11.83
CA ASN A 180 -6.59 1.38 -11.33
C ASN A 180 -5.27 2.15 -11.54
N TYR A 181 -5.13 2.89 -12.65
CA TYR A 181 -4.01 3.81 -12.86
C TYR A 181 -4.01 4.97 -11.85
N LEU A 182 -5.15 5.61 -11.62
CA LEU A 182 -5.26 6.72 -10.66
C LEU A 182 -4.94 6.28 -9.22
N MET A 183 -5.11 5.00 -8.90
CA MET A 183 -4.60 4.41 -7.67
C MET A 183 -3.06 4.39 -7.70
N HIS A 184 -2.43 3.60 -8.56
CA HIS A 184 -0.96 3.50 -8.58
C HIS A 184 -0.42 2.92 -9.91
N PRO A 185 0.77 3.33 -10.39
CA PRO A 185 1.33 2.83 -11.64
C PRO A 185 1.60 1.32 -11.62
N ILE A 186 2.09 0.76 -10.51
CA ILE A 186 2.47 -0.67 -10.45
C ILE A 186 1.30 -1.62 -10.52
N GLY A 187 0.23 -1.39 -9.76
CA GLY A 187 -0.96 -2.24 -9.87
C GLY A 187 -1.66 -2.07 -11.22
N TYR A 188 -1.55 -0.89 -11.85
CA TYR A 188 -1.91 -0.70 -13.26
C TYR A 188 -1.06 -1.55 -14.21
N VAL A 189 0.27 -1.53 -14.11
CA VAL A 189 1.15 -2.38 -14.94
C VAL A 189 0.84 -3.86 -14.71
N TYR A 190 0.61 -4.29 -13.47
CA TYR A 190 0.19 -5.65 -13.15
C TYR A 190 -1.10 -6.04 -13.87
N ALA A 191 -2.12 -5.16 -13.83
CA ALA A 191 -3.38 -5.38 -14.55
C ALA A 191 -3.21 -5.38 -16.07
N ALA A 192 -2.50 -4.40 -16.62
CA ALA A 192 -2.28 -4.26 -18.06
C ALA A 192 -1.48 -5.43 -18.63
N ALA A 193 -0.41 -5.86 -17.95
CA ALA A 193 0.35 -7.05 -18.30
C ALA A 193 -0.52 -8.31 -18.17
N GLY A 194 -1.32 -8.43 -17.11
CA GLY A 194 -2.26 -9.55 -16.94
C GLY A 194 -3.29 -9.64 -18.06
N ILE A 195 -3.84 -8.51 -18.51
CA ILE A 195 -4.70 -8.40 -19.68
C ILE A 195 -3.94 -8.79 -20.95
N GLY A 196 -2.73 -8.27 -21.16
CA GLY A 196 -1.90 -8.56 -22.32
C GLY A 196 -1.59 -10.05 -22.47
N PHE A 197 -1.08 -10.69 -21.42
CA PHE A 197 -0.80 -12.13 -21.43
C PHE A 197 -2.05 -12.99 -21.54
N SER A 198 -3.15 -12.59 -20.88
CA SER A 198 -4.43 -13.29 -21.03
C SER A 198 -4.97 -13.16 -22.46
N THR A 199 -4.80 -12.00 -23.11
CA THR A 199 -5.14 -11.78 -24.52
C THR A 199 -4.38 -12.76 -25.42
N LEU A 200 -3.06 -12.86 -25.23
CA LEU A 200 -2.22 -13.79 -26.01
C LEU A 200 -2.73 -15.23 -25.91
N VAL A 201 -3.00 -15.70 -24.69
CA VAL A 201 -3.51 -17.06 -24.44
C VAL A 201 -4.90 -17.27 -25.05
N LEU A 202 -5.81 -16.31 -24.88
CA LEU A 202 -7.18 -16.39 -25.40
C LEU A 202 -7.27 -16.27 -26.93
N MET A 203 -6.25 -15.70 -27.57
CA MET A 203 -6.13 -15.68 -29.03
C MET A 203 -5.58 -16.99 -29.60
N ILE A 204 -4.59 -17.59 -28.92
CA ILE A 204 -3.96 -18.84 -29.36
C ILE A 204 -4.90 -20.04 -29.15
N GLN A 205 -5.66 -20.05 -28.06
CA GLN A 205 -6.49 -21.21 -27.70
C GLN A 205 -7.46 -21.68 -28.79
N PRO A 206 -8.20 -20.80 -29.50
CA PRO A 206 -9.08 -21.22 -30.58
C PRO A 206 -8.34 -21.64 -31.86
N LEU A 207 -7.16 -21.08 -32.13
CA LEU A 207 -6.32 -21.44 -33.29
C LEU A 207 -5.79 -22.88 -33.20
N ILE A 208 -5.68 -23.42 -31.98
CA ILE A 208 -5.32 -24.82 -31.74
C ILE A 208 -6.50 -25.76 -32.04
N ARG A 209 -7.75 -25.25 -32.10
CA ARG A 209 -8.97 -26.07 -32.15
C ARG A 209 -9.79 -25.95 -33.44
N GLU A 210 -9.71 -24.84 -34.18
CA GLU A 210 -10.57 -24.55 -35.33
C GLU A 210 -9.80 -24.05 -36.57
N GLU A 211 -10.43 -24.11 -37.75
CA GLU A 211 -9.89 -23.59 -39.00
C GLU A 211 -9.75 -22.05 -38.99
N ALA A 212 -8.57 -21.56 -39.43
CA ALA A 212 -8.03 -20.26 -39.03
C ALA A 212 -8.76 -19.01 -39.57
N LYS A 213 -9.50 -19.08 -40.67
CA LYS A 213 -9.79 -17.88 -41.48
C LYS A 213 -10.87 -16.95 -40.88
N ASN A 214 -12.00 -17.50 -40.43
CA ASN A 214 -13.08 -16.72 -39.80
C ASN A 214 -12.74 -16.30 -38.36
N LEU A 215 -11.85 -17.05 -37.73
CA LEU A 215 -11.34 -16.79 -36.38
C LEU A 215 -10.53 -15.48 -36.32
N LEU A 216 -9.68 -15.24 -37.32
CA LEU A 216 -8.79 -14.08 -37.38
C LEU A 216 -9.54 -12.75 -37.37
N ILE A 217 -10.61 -12.61 -38.17
CA ILE A 217 -11.41 -11.37 -38.25
C ILE A 217 -12.05 -11.06 -36.89
N GLY A 218 -12.61 -12.07 -36.22
CA GLY A 218 -13.22 -11.92 -34.90
C GLY A 218 -12.22 -11.50 -33.82
N GLN A 219 -10.98 -12.01 -33.88
CA GLN A 219 -9.92 -11.64 -32.95
C GLN A 219 -9.38 -10.23 -33.22
N THR A 220 -9.25 -9.83 -34.49
CA THR A 220 -8.79 -8.46 -34.86
C THR A 220 -9.73 -7.39 -34.30
N LYS A 221 -11.06 -7.58 -34.39
CA LYS A 221 -12.03 -6.63 -33.81
C LYS A 221 -11.83 -6.45 -32.31
N LYS A 222 -11.59 -7.55 -31.57
CA LYS A 222 -11.36 -7.49 -30.12
C LYS A 222 -10.06 -6.78 -29.77
N ILE A 223 -8.98 -7.00 -30.54
CA ILE A 223 -7.72 -6.27 -30.35
C ILE A 223 -7.95 -4.77 -30.57
N LEU A 224 -8.68 -4.38 -31.61
CA LEU A 224 -8.97 -2.98 -31.87
C LEU A 224 -9.81 -2.36 -30.75
N SER A 225 -10.82 -3.07 -30.26
CA SER A 225 -11.59 -2.64 -29.08
C SER A 225 -10.70 -2.50 -27.84
N LEU A 226 -9.80 -3.45 -27.59
CA LEU A 226 -8.86 -3.38 -26.47
C LEU A 226 -7.89 -2.21 -26.59
N ALA A 227 -7.38 -1.95 -27.80
CA ALA A 227 -6.53 -0.79 -28.07
C ALA A 227 -7.25 0.52 -27.72
N VAL A 228 -8.50 0.68 -28.16
CA VAL A 228 -9.32 1.86 -27.85
C VAL A 228 -9.58 1.99 -26.34
N ILE A 229 -9.88 0.88 -25.65
CA ILE A 229 -10.11 0.84 -24.20
C ILE A 229 -8.87 1.32 -23.42
N LEU A 230 -7.66 1.00 -23.90
CA LEU A 230 -6.42 1.32 -23.22
C LEU A 230 -5.93 2.75 -23.49
N ILE A 231 -6.42 3.44 -24.52
CA ILE A 231 -5.94 4.79 -24.91
C ILE A 231 -5.89 5.76 -23.72
N PRO A 232 -6.97 5.94 -22.91
CA PRO A 232 -6.95 6.94 -21.85
C PRO A 232 -5.90 6.65 -20.78
N SER A 233 -5.84 5.41 -20.28
CA SER A 233 -4.88 5.03 -19.25
C SER A 233 -3.43 5.01 -19.76
N VAL A 234 -3.20 4.61 -21.01
CA VAL A 234 -1.86 4.63 -21.62
C VAL A 234 -1.39 6.07 -21.82
N PHE A 235 -2.26 6.96 -22.30
CA PHE A 235 -1.95 8.38 -22.42
C PHE A 235 -1.56 9.01 -21.08
N LEU A 236 -2.35 8.74 -20.03
CA LEU A 236 -2.05 9.23 -18.68
C LEU A 236 -0.72 8.66 -18.16
N TYR A 237 -0.50 7.35 -18.31
CA TYR A 237 0.73 6.69 -17.89
C TYR A 237 1.98 7.25 -18.59
N ILE A 238 1.94 7.42 -19.92
CA ILE A 238 3.04 8.01 -20.69
C ILE A 238 3.26 9.46 -20.25
N SER A 239 2.20 10.24 -20.02
CA SER A 239 2.30 11.63 -19.57
C SER A 239 2.94 11.76 -18.19
N PHE A 240 2.65 10.82 -17.29
CA PHE A 240 3.29 10.74 -15.97
C PHE A 240 4.77 10.33 -16.08
N MET A 241 5.05 9.28 -16.86
CA MET A 241 6.39 8.78 -17.10
C MET A 241 7.32 9.82 -17.75
N ALA A 242 6.80 10.63 -18.68
CA ALA A 242 7.58 11.67 -19.35
C ALA A 242 8.02 12.83 -18.43
N LYS A 243 7.43 12.96 -17.24
CA LYS A 243 7.69 14.04 -16.28
C LYS A 243 8.54 13.59 -15.08
N THR A 244 8.88 12.31 -15.00
CA THR A 244 9.48 11.74 -13.79
C THR A 244 10.84 11.15 -14.12
N ASP A 245 11.88 11.70 -13.48
CA ASP A 245 13.22 11.11 -13.53
C ASP A 245 13.32 9.98 -12.52
N PHE A 246 13.78 8.83 -12.98
CA PHE A 246 14.09 7.68 -12.15
C PHE A 246 15.56 7.35 -12.38
N SER A 247 16.38 7.44 -11.32
CA SER A 247 17.83 7.25 -11.41
C SER A 247 18.43 6.56 -10.19
N LYS A 248 18.12 5.27 -9.98
CA LYS A 248 18.78 4.33 -9.06
C LYS A 248 18.62 2.87 -9.52
N SER A 249 19.72 2.13 -9.55
CA SER A 249 19.75 0.68 -9.86
C SER A 249 19.15 -0.18 -8.74
N LEU A 250 18.42 -1.25 -9.07
CA LEU A 250 17.89 -2.19 -8.08
C LEU A 250 18.98 -3.04 -7.39
N ASN A 251 18.66 -3.48 -6.17
CA ASN A 251 19.36 -4.56 -5.46
C ASN A 251 18.70 -5.94 -5.72
N TRP A 252 19.52 -6.92 -6.08
CA TRP A 252 19.16 -8.27 -6.54
C TRP A 252 18.70 -9.24 -5.43
N ASP A 253 18.99 -8.96 -4.17
CA ASP A 253 18.74 -9.87 -3.03
C ASP A 253 17.26 -10.04 -2.65
N GLY A 254 16.30 -9.68 -3.51
CA GLY A 254 14.89 -9.51 -3.14
C GLY A 254 13.93 -10.66 -3.47
N LEU A 255 14.13 -11.35 -4.60
CA LEU A 255 13.05 -12.15 -5.22
C LEU A 255 12.83 -13.51 -4.57
N VAL A 256 13.91 -14.20 -4.20
CA VAL A 256 13.85 -15.55 -3.58
C VAL A 256 13.32 -15.49 -2.15
N TRP A 257 13.48 -14.34 -1.52
CA TRP A 257 13.26 -14.18 -0.09
C TRP A 257 11.83 -13.73 0.23
N VAL A 258 11.15 -12.98 -0.64
CA VAL A 258 9.75 -12.53 -0.38
C VAL A 258 9.58 -11.97 1.04
N ASN A 259 10.60 -11.25 1.50
CA ASN A 259 10.59 -10.57 2.78
C ASN A 259 9.50 -9.47 2.84
N SER A 260 8.80 -9.24 1.74
CA SER A 260 7.60 -8.39 1.65
C SER A 260 6.37 -8.97 2.36
N LEU A 261 6.36 -10.26 2.73
CA LEU A 261 5.35 -10.79 3.65
C LEU A 261 5.68 -10.48 5.11
N ALA A 262 6.94 -10.20 5.44
CA ALA A 262 7.31 -9.73 6.77
C ALA A 262 6.88 -8.28 6.89
N THR A 263 6.19 -7.95 7.97
CA THR A 263 5.53 -6.64 8.07
C THR A 263 6.00 -5.83 9.25
N ILE A 264 6.06 -6.39 10.45
CA ILE A 264 6.18 -5.58 11.67
C ILE A 264 7.34 -6.08 12.54
N VAL A 265 7.51 -7.40 12.66
CA VAL A 265 8.58 -7.99 13.46
C VAL A 265 9.54 -8.84 12.62
N GLN A 266 10.79 -8.94 13.06
CA GLN A 266 11.88 -9.58 12.30
C GLN A 266 11.65 -11.10 12.18
N GLU A 267 10.98 -11.70 13.16
CA GLU A 267 10.62 -13.11 13.19
C GLU A 267 9.71 -13.51 12.01
N GLU A 268 8.94 -12.56 11.46
CA GLU A 268 8.10 -12.80 10.29
C GLU A 268 8.91 -13.14 9.03
N VAL A 269 10.19 -12.76 8.98
CA VAL A 269 11.08 -13.05 7.85
C VAL A 269 11.20 -14.56 7.64
N TYR A 270 11.30 -15.35 8.71
CA TYR A 270 11.39 -16.80 8.62
C TYR A 270 10.11 -17.42 8.03
N TYR A 271 8.94 -16.97 8.49
CA TYR A 271 7.66 -17.43 7.95
C TYR A 271 7.47 -17.01 6.49
N SER A 272 7.88 -15.80 6.14
CA SER A 272 7.83 -15.27 4.78
C SER A 272 8.67 -16.11 3.82
N TYR A 273 9.89 -16.47 4.23
CA TYR A 273 10.80 -17.31 3.44
C TYR A 273 10.23 -18.70 3.22
N PHE A 274 9.59 -19.25 4.25
CA PHE A 274 8.96 -20.56 4.16
C PHE A 274 7.76 -20.54 3.20
N ILE A 275 6.88 -19.54 3.31
CA ILE A 275 5.72 -19.36 2.41
C ILE A 275 6.19 -19.18 0.96
N ALA A 276 7.22 -18.37 0.71
CA ALA A 276 7.82 -18.18 -0.61
C ALA A 276 8.24 -19.50 -1.24
N LYS A 277 9.03 -20.30 -0.49
CA LYS A 277 9.50 -21.61 -0.94
C LYS A 277 8.34 -22.56 -1.22
N LEU A 278 7.28 -22.54 -0.40
CA LEU A 278 6.08 -23.34 -0.67
C LEU A 278 5.39 -22.94 -1.98
N VAL A 279 5.29 -21.64 -2.28
CA VAL A 279 4.70 -21.16 -3.55
C VAL A 279 5.56 -21.59 -4.74
N VAL A 280 6.89 -21.50 -4.63
CA VAL A 280 7.82 -21.96 -5.68
C VAL A 280 7.72 -23.48 -5.88
N VAL A 281 7.69 -24.27 -4.82
CA VAL A 281 7.49 -25.73 -4.91
C VAL A 281 6.13 -26.05 -5.55
N ALA A 282 5.07 -25.33 -5.16
CA ALA A 282 3.74 -25.49 -5.74
C ALA A 282 3.72 -25.13 -7.23
N LEU A 283 4.46 -24.11 -7.66
CA LEU A 283 4.66 -23.77 -9.07
C LEU A 283 5.29 -24.95 -9.83
N PHE A 284 6.41 -25.49 -9.36
CA PHE A 284 7.08 -26.63 -10.00
C PHE A 284 6.18 -27.85 -10.10
N ILE A 285 5.52 -28.24 -9.00
CA ILE A 285 4.55 -29.35 -9.00
C ILE A 285 3.40 -29.04 -9.97
N GLY A 286 2.90 -27.82 -9.98
CA GLY A 286 1.83 -27.39 -10.86
C GLY A 286 2.19 -27.50 -12.33
N ILE A 287 3.42 -27.12 -12.70
CA ILE A 287 3.95 -27.25 -14.07
C ILE A 287 4.04 -28.73 -14.46
N LEU A 288 4.57 -29.59 -13.58
CA LEU A 288 4.62 -31.03 -13.85
C LEU A 288 3.22 -31.62 -14.03
N VAL A 289 2.26 -31.29 -13.16
CA VAL A 289 0.86 -31.73 -13.28
C VAL A 289 0.25 -31.25 -14.60
N ARG A 290 0.53 -30.00 -14.99
CA ARG A 290 0.08 -29.43 -16.27
C ARG A 290 0.63 -30.21 -17.46
N ILE A 291 1.92 -30.53 -17.47
CA ILE A 291 2.58 -31.26 -18.55
C ILE A 291 2.03 -32.68 -18.69
N PHE A 292 1.88 -33.40 -17.57
CA PHE A 292 1.50 -34.83 -17.61
C PHE A 292 0.00 -35.09 -17.69
N ARG A 293 -0.85 -34.16 -17.21
CA ARG A 293 -2.29 -34.42 -17.02
C ARG A 293 -3.19 -33.25 -17.42
N GLY A 294 -2.64 -32.10 -17.75
CA GLY A 294 -3.39 -30.90 -18.07
C GLY A 294 -3.59 -30.69 -19.58
N PRO A 295 -4.48 -29.78 -19.97
CA PRO A 295 -4.51 -29.32 -21.35
C PRO A 295 -3.26 -28.49 -21.64
N LEU A 296 -2.79 -28.55 -22.90
CA LEU A 296 -1.63 -27.79 -23.40
C LEU A 296 -1.75 -26.30 -23.09
N LEU A 297 -2.95 -25.74 -23.27
CA LEU A 297 -3.25 -24.34 -22.99
C LEU A 297 -4.61 -24.20 -22.28
N HIS A 298 -4.64 -23.41 -21.22
CA HIS A 298 -5.82 -23.02 -20.46
C HIS A 298 -5.94 -21.51 -20.40
N ARG A 299 -7.17 -21.00 -20.41
CA ARG A 299 -7.46 -19.55 -20.41
C ARG A 299 -6.78 -18.75 -19.29
N GLY A 300 -6.44 -19.40 -18.18
CA GLY A 300 -5.75 -18.79 -17.03
C GLY A 300 -4.21 -18.81 -17.13
N ASP A 301 -3.62 -19.40 -18.17
CA ASP A 301 -2.15 -19.49 -18.32
C ASP A 301 -1.51 -18.11 -18.58
N GLY A 302 -2.31 -17.10 -18.92
CA GLY A 302 -1.86 -15.70 -18.96
C GLY A 302 -1.30 -15.22 -17.61
N LEU A 303 -1.78 -15.80 -16.50
CA LEU A 303 -1.28 -15.49 -15.15
C LEU A 303 0.08 -16.15 -14.85
N LEU A 304 0.38 -17.29 -15.48
CA LEU A 304 1.72 -17.88 -15.39
C LEU A 304 2.73 -17.03 -16.15
N LEU A 305 2.35 -16.56 -17.35
CA LEU A 305 3.16 -15.62 -18.11
C LEU A 305 3.34 -14.30 -17.35
N LEU A 306 2.31 -13.81 -16.66
CA LEU A 306 2.41 -12.64 -15.78
C LEU A 306 3.44 -12.86 -14.66
N ALA A 307 3.45 -14.04 -14.04
CA ALA A 307 4.45 -14.38 -13.04
C ALA A 307 5.87 -14.34 -13.63
N PHE A 308 6.10 -14.99 -14.77
CA PHE A 308 7.39 -14.98 -15.45
C PHE A 308 7.81 -13.59 -15.92
N PHE A 309 6.88 -12.76 -16.33
CA PHE A 309 7.15 -11.37 -16.70
C PHE A 309 7.69 -10.57 -15.53
N PHE A 310 7.08 -10.65 -14.35
CA PHE A 310 7.62 -9.95 -13.18
C PHE A 310 8.93 -10.54 -12.66
N VAL A 311 9.13 -11.86 -12.81
CA VAL A 311 10.45 -12.48 -12.57
C VAL A 311 11.49 -11.93 -13.55
N PHE A 312 11.16 -11.84 -14.83
CA PHE A 312 12.02 -11.28 -15.88
C PHE A 312 12.32 -9.81 -15.62
N LEU A 313 11.33 -8.98 -15.32
CA LEU A 313 11.52 -7.57 -15.00
C LEU A 313 12.48 -7.36 -13.83
N PHE A 314 12.34 -8.19 -12.79
CA PHE A 314 13.28 -8.20 -11.67
C PHE A 314 14.69 -8.58 -12.12
N HIS A 315 14.84 -9.61 -12.95
CA HIS A 315 16.15 -10.11 -13.40
C HIS A 315 16.81 -9.29 -14.50
N ALA A 316 16.05 -8.55 -15.29
CA ALA A 316 16.59 -7.78 -16.39
C ALA A 316 17.02 -6.37 -15.94
N ASN A 317 16.77 -6.03 -14.67
CA ASN A 317 17.02 -4.70 -14.08
C ASN A 317 16.47 -3.56 -14.97
N LEU A 318 15.34 -3.82 -15.65
CA LEU A 318 14.71 -2.88 -16.58
C LEU A 318 13.89 -1.81 -15.84
N ILE A 319 14.04 -1.74 -14.52
CA ILE A 319 13.20 -0.97 -13.63
C ILE A 319 14.11 -0.26 -12.64
N ASP A 320 13.79 1.00 -12.38
CA ASP A 320 14.54 1.86 -11.49
C ASP A 320 13.90 1.90 -10.08
N GLU A 321 14.73 2.01 -9.03
CA GLU A 321 14.31 2.05 -7.63
C GLU A 321 13.41 3.26 -7.33
N GLY A 322 13.63 4.40 -7.99
CA GLY A 322 12.78 5.59 -7.84
C GLY A 322 11.36 5.39 -8.41
N MET A 323 11.24 4.64 -9.51
CA MET A 323 9.98 4.41 -10.22
C MET A 323 9.11 3.38 -9.53
N ILE A 324 9.74 2.29 -9.14
CA ILE A 324 9.03 1.08 -8.78
C ILE A 324 9.50 0.55 -7.44
N GLY A 325 10.71 0.85 -6.96
CA GLY A 325 11.23 0.33 -5.70
C GLY A 325 11.34 -1.20 -5.71
N GLY A 326 12.53 -1.74 -5.43
CA GLY A 326 12.75 -3.19 -5.47
C GLY A 326 11.72 -3.98 -4.66
N ASP A 327 11.26 -3.44 -3.53
CA ASP A 327 10.24 -4.03 -2.66
C ASP A 327 8.84 -4.19 -3.32
N ARG A 328 8.47 -3.32 -4.28
CA ARG A 328 7.12 -3.32 -4.89
C ARG A 328 6.89 -4.42 -5.91
N LEU A 329 7.93 -5.14 -6.31
CA LEU A 329 7.83 -6.23 -7.29
C LEU A 329 7.92 -7.63 -6.65
N LYS A 330 8.57 -7.76 -5.48
CA LYS A 330 9.03 -9.05 -4.94
C LYS A 330 7.94 -10.12 -4.81
N PHE A 331 6.72 -9.72 -4.46
CA PHE A 331 5.61 -10.66 -4.22
C PHE A 331 4.61 -10.77 -5.38
N LEU A 332 4.70 -9.92 -6.40
CA LEU A 332 3.79 -9.95 -7.55
C LEU A 332 3.82 -11.28 -8.31
N PRO A 333 5.01 -11.90 -8.57
CA PRO A 333 5.07 -13.24 -9.15
C PRO A 333 4.36 -14.29 -8.29
N HIS A 334 4.52 -14.21 -6.96
CA HIS A 334 3.94 -15.18 -6.02
C HIS A 334 2.40 -15.15 -6.06
N ILE A 335 1.81 -13.96 -6.06
CA ILE A 335 0.36 -13.79 -6.22
C ILE A 335 -0.11 -14.32 -7.59
N ALA A 336 0.61 -14.00 -8.67
CA ALA A 336 0.26 -14.48 -10.01
C ALA A 336 0.29 -16.01 -10.11
N VAL A 337 1.31 -16.65 -9.49
CA VAL A 337 1.40 -18.11 -9.37
C VAL A 337 0.21 -18.68 -8.60
N LEU A 338 -0.15 -18.10 -7.45
CA LEU A 338 -1.29 -18.57 -6.66
C LEU A 338 -2.60 -18.53 -7.46
N PHE A 339 -2.84 -17.46 -8.22
CA PHE A 339 -3.99 -17.41 -9.12
C PHE A 339 -3.88 -18.43 -10.26
N TRP A 340 -2.70 -18.64 -10.84
CA TRP A 340 -2.50 -19.65 -11.88
C TRP A 340 -2.75 -21.07 -11.38
N LEU A 341 -2.39 -21.40 -10.13
CA LEU A 341 -2.62 -22.74 -9.55
C LEU A 341 -4.11 -23.14 -9.51
N THR A 342 -5.02 -22.17 -9.59
CA THR A 342 -6.48 -22.42 -9.70
C THR A 342 -6.88 -23.09 -11.01
N THR A 343 -6.04 -22.99 -12.04
CA THR A 343 -6.26 -23.61 -13.35
C THR A 343 -6.07 -25.13 -13.34
N LEU A 344 -5.45 -25.68 -12.29
CA LEU A 344 -5.11 -27.09 -12.20
C LEU A 344 -6.26 -27.88 -11.57
N ARG A 345 -6.38 -29.15 -11.97
CA ARG A 345 -7.32 -30.09 -11.35
C ARG A 345 -6.68 -30.67 -10.10
N HIS A 346 -7.22 -30.29 -8.94
CA HIS A 346 -6.74 -30.76 -7.64
C HIS A 346 -7.63 -31.85 -7.06
N HIS A 347 -7.01 -32.86 -6.45
CA HIS A 347 -7.71 -33.81 -5.59
C HIS A 347 -8.23 -33.11 -4.34
N VAL A 348 -9.34 -33.57 -3.75
CA VAL A 348 -9.96 -32.90 -2.59
C VAL A 348 -9.01 -32.74 -1.40
N TRP A 349 -8.17 -33.75 -1.14
CA TRP A 349 -7.14 -33.69 -0.10
C TRP A 349 -6.06 -32.65 -0.37
N SER A 350 -5.66 -32.44 -1.63
CA SER A 350 -4.71 -31.37 -2.00
C SER A 350 -5.31 -29.99 -1.76
N LYS A 351 -6.61 -29.81 -2.10
CA LYS A 351 -7.33 -28.57 -1.83
C LYS A 351 -7.41 -28.29 -0.32
N LEU A 352 -7.75 -29.30 0.47
CA LEU A 352 -7.78 -29.21 1.94
C LEU A 352 -6.41 -28.87 2.51
N LEU A 353 -5.34 -29.54 2.05
CA LEU A 353 -3.98 -29.26 2.51
C LEU A 353 -3.59 -27.81 2.24
N ILE A 354 -3.77 -27.32 1.01
CA ILE A 354 -3.43 -25.93 0.64
C ILE A 354 -4.23 -24.93 1.48
N MET A 355 -5.53 -25.16 1.63
CA MET A 355 -6.42 -24.30 2.39
C MET A 355 -6.08 -24.28 3.88
N CYS A 356 -5.88 -25.45 4.50
CA CYS A 356 -5.49 -25.56 5.91
C CYS A 356 -4.11 -24.95 6.16
N THR A 357 -3.12 -25.21 5.30
CA THR A 357 -1.79 -24.60 5.42
C THR A 357 -1.87 -23.08 5.33
N GLY A 358 -2.59 -22.54 4.34
CA GLY A 358 -2.78 -21.09 4.24
C GLY A 358 -3.47 -20.49 5.47
N PHE A 359 -4.47 -21.18 6.01
CA PHE A 359 -5.19 -20.75 7.21
C PHE A 359 -4.32 -20.79 8.47
N ILE A 360 -3.51 -21.83 8.64
CA ILE A 360 -2.55 -21.95 9.75
C ILE A 360 -1.55 -20.79 9.71
N PHE A 361 -1.00 -20.47 8.54
CA PHE A 361 -0.10 -19.31 8.40
C PHE A 361 -0.80 -17.98 8.68
N LEU A 362 -2.07 -17.82 8.29
CA LEU A 362 -2.84 -16.64 8.68
C LEU A 362 -2.96 -16.53 10.20
N ILE A 363 -3.28 -17.62 10.91
CA ILE A 363 -3.35 -17.61 12.38
C ILE A 363 -1.99 -17.25 12.99
N ILE A 364 -0.90 -17.88 12.53
CA ILE A 364 0.45 -17.63 13.04
C ILE A 364 0.82 -16.16 12.86
N LEU A 365 0.66 -15.62 11.66
CA LEU A 365 0.99 -14.22 11.37
C LEU A 365 0.08 -13.26 12.14
N SER A 366 -1.23 -13.54 12.25
CA SER A 366 -2.14 -12.73 13.06
C SER A 366 -1.75 -12.72 14.54
N PHE A 367 -1.34 -13.87 15.10
CA PHE A 367 -0.91 -13.98 16.49
C PHE A 367 0.38 -13.18 16.75
N VAL A 368 1.34 -13.23 15.82
CA VAL A 368 2.60 -12.48 15.91
C VAL A 368 2.38 -10.97 15.77
N ARG A 369 1.50 -10.55 14.85
CA ARG A 369 1.30 -9.12 14.53
C ARG A 369 0.39 -8.39 15.51
N TYR A 370 -0.62 -9.06 16.06
CA TYR A 370 -1.68 -8.40 16.82
C TYR A 370 -1.19 -7.60 18.05
N PRO A 371 -0.31 -8.14 18.91
CA PRO A 371 0.22 -7.39 20.04
C PRO A 371 0.86 -6.07 19.61
N VAL A 372 1.60 -6.09 18.49
CA VAL A 372 2.28 -4.91 17.97
C VAL A 372 1.31 -3.88 17.40
N TYR A 373 0.23 -4.30 16.72
CA TYR A 373 -0.80 -3.35 16.29
C TYR A 373 -1.48 -2.64 17.47
N LYS A 374 -1.72 -3.37 18.55
CA LYS A 374 -2.31 -2.80 19.77
C LYS A 374 -1.35 -1.78 20.40
N GLU A 375 -0.11 -2.18 20.65
CA GLU A 375 0.93 -1.29 21.21
C GLU A 375 1.18 -0.07 20.33
N ALA A 376 1.18 -0.23 19.00
CA ALA A 376 1.35 0.88 18.09
C ALA A 376 0.17 1.87 18.14
N SER A 377 -1.06 1.38 18.26
CA SER A 377 -2.23 2.24 18.45
C SER A 377 -2.13 3.04 19.76
N GLU A 378 -1.74 2.39 20.86
CA GLU A 378 -1.55 3.04 22.16
C GLU A 378 -0.42 4.09 22.10
N TRP A 379 0.62 3.81 21.32
CA TRP A 379 1.72 4.75 21.10
C TRP A 379 1.31 6.02 20.34
N VAL A 380 0.42 5.88 19.35
CA VAL A 380 -0.16 7.04 18.66
C VAL A 380 -0.97 7.89 19.62
N ASP A 381 -1.78 7.24 20.46
CA ASP A 381 -2.62 7.94 21.43
C ASP A 381 -1.76 8.77 22.42
N ASP A 382 -0.55 8.33 22.77
CA ASP A 382 0.38 9.06 23.65
C ASP A 382 0.74 10.48 23.15
N TYR A 383 1.21 10.62 21.90
CA TYR A 383 1.51 11.97 21.39
C TYR A 383 0.27 12.75 20.96
N LEU A 384 -0.89 12.10 20.85
CA LEU A 384 -2.18 12.81 20.69
C LEU A 384 -2.68 13.41 22.01
N GLU A 385 -2.16 13.03 23.18
CA GLU A 385 -2.54 13.64 24.46
C GLU A 385 -2.25 15.16 24.51
N CYS A 386 -1.18 15.58 23.83
CA CYS A 386 -0.79 16.98 23.75
C CYS A 386 -1.59 17.78 22.71
N GLU A 387 -2.46 17.15 21.93
CA GLU A 387 -3.28 17.79 20.87
C GLU A 387 -4.07 18.99 21.40
N LYS A 388 -4.66 18.87 22.60
CA LYS A 388 -5.52 19.90 23.19
C LYS A 388 -4.80 21.22 23.48
N TYR A 389 -3.48 21.18 23.61
CA TYR A 389 -2.64 22.35 23.89
C TYR A 389 -2.17 23.07 22.62
N ILE A 390 -2.47 22.51 21.44
CA ILE A 390 -2.08 23.06 20.15
C ILE A 390 -3.22 23.92 19.63
N GLU A 391 -2.93 25.20 19.41
CA GLU A 391 -3.89 26.12 18.81
C GLU A 391 -4.11 25.84 17.32
N PRO A 392 -5.35 25.96 16.80
CA PRO A 392 -5.62 25.93 15.36
C PRO A 392 -4.80 26.96 14.59
N LYS A 393 -4.54 26.68 13.31
CA LYS A 393 -3.78 27.53 12.38
C LYS A 393 -2.34 27.79 12.81
N SER A 394 -1.68 26.77 13.35
CA SER A 394 -0.29 26.82 13.79
C SER A 394 0.62 25.87 13.00
N LYS A 395 1.93 26.10 13.11
CA LYS A 395 2.99 25.28 12.54
C LYS A 395 3.58 24.40 13.64
N ILE A 396 3.78 23.12 13.31
CA ILE A 396 4.37 22.15 14.22
C ILE A 396 5.59 21.54 13.54
N LEU A 397 6.72 21.60 14.25
CA LEU A 397 7.89 20.78 13.94
C LEU A 397 7.95 19.59 14.89
N THR A 398 7.93 18.39 14.32
CA THR A 398 8.16 17.16 15.06
C THR A 398 9.64 16.79 15.01
N ILE A 399 10.25 16.59 16.18
CA ILE A 399 11.55 15.93 16.33
C ILE A 399 11.26 14.56 16.93
N ASN A 400 11.05 13.59 16.06
CA ASN A 400 10.90 12.20 16.47
C ASN A 400 12.30 11.58 16.58
N TYR A 401 12.58 10.83 17.66
CA TYR A 401 13.80 10.03 17.81
C TYR A 401 13.53 8.52 17.61
N GLU A 402 12.27 8.07 17.66
CA GLU A 402 11.88 6.66 17.75
C GLU A 402 10.89 6.25 16.63
N TYR A 403 11.41 6.02 15.42
CA TYR A 403 10.56 5.57 14.29
C TYR A 403 9.98 4.16 14.45
N ASN A 404 10.62 3.35 15.27
CA ASN A 404 10.22 1.98 15.56
C ASN A 404 9.35 1.86 16.82
N GLY A 405 9.29 2.92 17.64
CA GLY A 405 8.66 2.96 18.97
C GLY A 405 9.37 2.06 19.98
N ASN A 406 9.39 2.45 21.26
CA ASN A 406 10.11 1.72 22.32
C ASN A 406 9.21 1.31 23.50
N ARG A 407 9.09 0.02 23.79
CA ARG A 407 8.44 -0.46 25.02
C ARG A 407 9.11 0.10 26.27
N SER A 408 8.44 0.00 27.41
CA SER A 408 8.94 0.48 28.71
C SER A 408 10.26 -0.19 29.13
N ASP A 409 10.55 -1.38 28.61
CA ASP A 409 11.80 -2.11 28.82
C ASP A 409 12.93 -1.72 27.84
N GLY A 410 12.69 -0.75 26.94
CA GLY A 410 13.64 -0.29 25.93
C GLY A 410 13.67 -1.11 24.65
N THR A 411 12.85 -2.16 24.51
CA THR A 411 12.76 -2.96 23.28
C THR A 411 11.91 -2.27 22.21
N LEU A 412 12.21 -2.50 20.92
CA LEU A 412 11.45 -1.89 19.82
C LEU A 412 10.05 -2.50 19.68
N ILE A 413 9.03 -1.67 19.47
CA ILE A 413 7.65 -2.11 19.17
C ILE A 413 7.63 -2.83 17.82
N SER A 414 8.12 -2.16 16.77
CA SER A 414 8.28 -2.73 15.43
C SER A 414 9.76 -2.84 15.11
N THR A 415 10.26 -4.05 14.86
CA THR A 415 11.67 -4.26 14.52
C THR A 415 11.93 -4.29 13.01
N TYR A 416 10.87 -4.33 12.19
CA TYR A 416 11.01 -4.49 10.74
C TYR A 416 10.67 -3.21 9.95
N ASN A 417 9.70 -2.43 10.41
CA ASN A 417 9.21 -1.23 9.74
C ASN A 417 9.19 -0.01 10.65
N TRP A 418 9.43 1.16 10.08
CA TRP A 418 9.30 2.45 10.75
C TRP A 418 7.82 2.87 10.83
N LEU A 419 7.09 2.31 11.78
CA LEU A 419 5.64 2.57 11.92
C LEU A 419 5.33 4.01 12.30
N PHE A 420 6.20 4.66 13.07
CA PHE A 420 5.92 5.97 13.67
C PHE A 420 6.60 7.12 12.95
N ILE A 421 7.21 6.87 11.77
CA ILE A 421 7.97 7.89 11.04
C ILE A 421 7.19 9.17 10.79
N HIS A 422 5.95 9.03 10.31
CA HIS A 422 5.06 10.17 10.07
C HIS A 422 3.82 10.15 10.97
N GLY A 423 3.88 9.42 12.09
CA GLY A 423 2.76 9.21 13.00
C GLY A 423 2.07 10.51 13.45
N THR A 424 2.85 11.58 13.63
CA THR A 424 2.31 12.87 14.12
C THR A 424 1.38 13.57 13.14
N ALA A 425 1.34 13.14 11.87
CA ALA A 425 0.40 13.68 10.90
C ALA A 425 -1.08 13.45 11.29
N TYR A 426 -1.38 12.51 12.19
CA TYR A 426 -2.72 12.38 12.77
C TYR A 426 -3.20 13.67 13.46
N LEU A 427 -2.31 14.48 14.07
CA LEU A 427 -2.67 15.77 14.67
C LEU A 427 -3.38 16.70 13.66
N GLY A 428 -2.90 16.70 12.42
CA GLY A 428 -3.46 17.53 11.34
C GLY A 428 -4.84 17.09 10.86
N THR A 429 -5.33 15.92 11.28
CA THR A 429 -6.69 15.47 10.98
C THR A 429 -7.73 16.11 11.90
N PHE A 430 -7.34 16.58 13.08
CA PHE A 430 -8.23 17.19 14.07
C PHE A 430 -8.32 18.71 13.94
N LYS A 431 -7.21 19.37 13.58
CA LYS A 431 -7.09 20.83 13.52
C LYS A 431 -6.48 21.32 12.21
N PRO A 432 -6.76 22.56 11.78
CA PRO A 432 -6.05 23.16 10.67
C PRO A 432 -4.61 23.49 11.06
N LEU A 433 -3.67 22.61 10.76
CA LEU A 433 -2.25 22.72 11.14
C LEU A 433 -1.36 22.67 9.90
N ILE A 434 -0.11 23.12 10.02
CA ILE A 434 0.97 22.86 9.05
C ILE A 434 2.03 22.03 9.75
N LEU A 435 2.31 20.84 9.22
CA LEU A 435 3.15 19.84 9.88
C LEU A 435 4.47 19.62 9.13
N SER A 436 5.56 19.44 9.87
CA SER A 436 6.87 19.05 9.32
C SER A 436 6.85 17.70 8.61
N ASP A 437 6.12 16.73 9.18
CA ASP A 437 6.15 15.31 8.75
C ASP A 437 5.39 15.06 7.44
N ASN A 438 4.87 16.11 6.78
CA ASN A 438 4.17 16.00 5.50
C ASN A 438 5.17 15.84 4.33
N TYR A 439 5.88 14.71 4.29
CA TYR A 439 6.83 14.38 3.22
C TYR A 439 6.16 14.40 1.83
N GLN A 440 4.89 14.03 1.74
CA GLN A 440 4.15 13.95 0.48
C GLN A 440 4.05 15.30 -0.23
N ALA A 441 3.96 16.40 0.53
CA ALA A 441 3.94 17.74 -0.05
C ALA A 441 5.25 18.09 -0.80
N HIS A 442 6.34 17.36 -0.54
CA HIS A 442 7.59 17.48 -1.28
C HIS A 442 7.57 16.76 -2.65
N MET A 443 6.72 15.75 -2.83
CA MET A 443 6.74 14.92 -4.04
C MET A 443 5.74 15.44 -5.07
N SER A 444 6.22 15.76 -6.27
CA SER A 444 5.46 16.40 -7.35
C SER A 444 4.28 15.58 -7.91
N TRP A 445 4.14 14.32 -7.50
CA TRP A 445 3.09 13.41 -7.95
C TRP A 445 1.93 13.24 -6.98
N PHE A 446 1.99 13.79 -5.77
CA PHE A 446 0.84 13.82 -4.85
C PHE A 446 -0.08 15.03 -5.12
N PRO A 447 -1.36 14.96 -4.72
CA PRO A 447 -2.36 16.00 -4.98
C PRO A 447 -2.16 17.32 -4.22
N LEU A 448 -1.33 17.32 -3.17
CA LEU A 448 -1.00 18.51 -2.38
C LEU A 448 0.51 18.69 -2.38
N ASN A 449 0.98 19.91 -2.67
CA ASN A 449 2.40 20.23 -2.67
C ASN A 449 2.71 21.50 -1.90
N TRP A 450 3.95 21.66 -1.42
CA TRP A 450 4.43 22.95 -0.95
C TRP A 450 4.33 24.01 -2.06
N LYS A 451 3.88 25.20 -1.69
CA LYS A 451 3.75 26.33 -2.62
C LYS A 451 5.12 26.72 -3.18
N GLU A 452 6.10 26.83 -2.29
CA GLU A 452 7.49 27.16 -2.60
C GLU A 452 8.46 26.25 -1.82
N ASN A 453 9.60 25.91 -2.44
CA ASN A 453 10.60 25.04 -1.81
C ASN A 453 11.17 25.60 -0.51
N ARG A 454 11.26 26.93 -0.37
CA ARG A 454 11.77 27.58 0.85
C ARG A 454 10.83 27.54 2.05
N ILE A 455 9.54 27.21 1.85
CA ILE A 455 8.53 27.10 2.92
C ILE A 455 8.59 25.71 3.57
N ASN A 456 9.03 24.72 2.78
CA ASN A 456 9.13 23.33 3.19
C ASN A 456 10.10 23.16 4.39
N PHE A 457 9.63 22.53 5.45
CA PHE A 457 10.39 22.28 6.68
C PHE A 457 11.72 21.58 6.42
N TYR A 458 11.80 20.63 5.48
CA TYR A 458 13.09 19.99 5.15
C TYR A 458 14.12 21.03 4.73
N ASN A 459 13.75 21.97 3.86
CA ASN A 459 14.67 22.97 3.33
C ASN A 459 14.89 24.14 4.31
N SER A 460 13.85 24.55 5.04
CA SER A 460 13.93 25.71 5.93
C SER A 460 14.56 25.39 7.28
N THR A 461 14.56 24.12 7.69
CA THR A 461 15.09 23.71 9.01
C THR A 461 16.32 22.82 8.93
N HIS A 462 16.72 22.30 7.76
CA HIS A 462 17.98 21.54 7.69
C HIS A 462 19.20 22.40 8.05
N LYS A 463 20.25 21.71 8.48
CA LYS A 463 21.58 22.27 8.69
C LYS A 463 22.64 21.25 8.31
N ASP A 464 23.56 21.66 7.44
CA ASP A 464 24.62 20.82 6.87
C ASP A 464 24.06 19.54 6.22
N GLU A 465 23.00 19.68 5.41
CA GLU A 465 22.27 18.59 4.74
C GLU A 465 21.56 17.58 5.67
N ILE A 466 21.53 17.84 6.98
CA ILE A 466 20.84 17.02 7.98
C ILE A 466 19.54 17.72 8.41
N SER A 467 18.44 16.97 8.41
CA SER A 467 17.09 17.42 8.73
C SER A 467 16.52 16.75 9.98
N PHE A 468 15.31 17.17 10.38
CA PHE A 468 14.59 16.62 11.52
C PHE A 468 14.22 15.14 11.35
N GLU A 469 14.29 14.60 10.12
CA GLU A 469 14.02 13.17 9.88
C GLU A 469 15.26 12.27 9.98
N ASN A 470 16.46 12.83 10.02
CA ASN A 470 17.70 12.04 10.14
C ASN A 470 17.81 11.38 11.52
N ARG A 471 18.76 10.44 11.66
CA ARG A 471 19.00 9.71 12.91
C ARG A 471 20.48 9.77 13.28
N PRO A 472 20.86 10.55 14.32
CA PRO A 472 20.00 11.41 15.15
C PRO A 472 19.44 12.63 14.39
N PRO A 473 18.25 13.15 14.77
CA PRO A 473 17.62 14.28 14.10
C PRO A 473 18.34 15.60 14.38
N ARG A 474 18.27 16.54 13.44
CA ARG A 474 18.81 17.90 13.59
C ARG A 474 17.92 18.91 12.89
N ALA A 475 17.65 20.04 13.53
CA ALA A 475 16.87 21.11 12.91
C ALA A 475 17.30 22.48 13.43
N ASP A 476 17.23 23.49 12.57
CA ASP A 476 17.40 24.91 12.87
C ASP A 476 16.04 25.63 12.71
N PHE A 477 15.19 25.46 13.71
CA PHE A 477 13.80 25.92 13.67
C PHE A 477 13.61 27.35 14.18
N VAL A 478 14.61 27.91 14.86
CA VAL A 478 14.59 29.31 15.30
C VAL A 478 14.78 30.29 14.14
N HIS A 479 15.44 29.87 13.06
CA HIS A 479 15.59 30.67 11.84
C HIS A 479 14.59 30.30 10.74
N TYR A 480 13.57 29.48 11.04
CA TYR A 480 12.55 29.10 10.06
C TYR A 480 11.87 30.32 9.44
N ALA A 481 11.51 31.32 10.26
CA ALA A 481 10.80 32.50 9.80
C ALA A 481 11.60 33.29 8.76
N GLU A 482 12.89 33.49 9.04
CA GLU A 482 13.83 34.17 8.15
C GLU A 482 14.02 33.40 6.83
N LYS A 483 14.26 32.09 6.91
CA LYS A 483 14.53 31.25 5.72
C LYS A 483 13.30 31.05 4.84
N SER A 484 12.12 30.91 5.45
CA SER A 484 10.87 30.62 4.73
C SER A 484 10.12 31.86 4.27
N GLY A 485 10.37 33.02 4.91
CA GLY A 485 9.52 34.20 4.76
C GLY A 485 8.12 34.01 5.36
N LYS A 486 7.93 33.00 6.20
CA LYS A 486 6.70 32.76 6.98
C LYS A 486 6.92 33.14 8.44
N GLY A 487 5.86 33.11 9.25
CA GLY A 487 5.99 33.29 10.70
C GLY A 487 6.86 32.20 11.36
N PRO A 488 7.22 32.35 12.64
CA PRO A 488 8.00 31.36 13.38
C PRO A 488 7.20 30.07 13.58
N ILE A 489 7.88 28.95 13.82
CA ILE A 489 7.24 27.69 14.20
C ILE A 489 6.69 27.84 15.61
N GLU A 490 5.37 27.76 15.78
CA GLU A 490 4.74 27.99 17.09
C GLU A 490 4.95 26.82 18.05
N TYR A 491 5.02 25.59 17.55
CA TYR A 491 5.12 24.39 18.37
C TYR A 491 6.25 23.44 17.92
N VAL A 492 6.96 22.89 18.89
CA VAL A 492 7.93 21.81 18.68
C VAL A 492 7.50 20.60 19.51
N LEU A 493 7.27 19.47 18.85
CA LEU A 493 6.92 18.21 19.48
C LEU A 493 8.15 17.29 19.49
N ILE A 494 8.65 16.96 20.68
CA ILE A 494 9.75 16.02 20.88
C ILE A 494 9.18 14.65 21.24
N ILE A 495 9.60 13.59 20.54
CA ILE A 495 9.13 12.21 20.78
C ILE A 495 10.33 11.28 21.00
N GLY A 496 10.31 10.52 22.10
CA GLY A 496 11.28 9.45 22.36
C GLY A 496 12.70 9.93 22.67
N GLN A 497 12.85 11.15 23.21
CA GLN A 497 14.17 11.67 23.58
C GLN A 497 14.67 11.02 24.88
N ASN A 498 15.85 10.42 24.85
CA ASN A 498 16.52 9.83 26.01
C ASN A 498 17.83 10.59 26.33
N GLU A 499 18.54 10.19 27.38
CA GLU A 499 19.79 10.85 27.79
C GLU A 499 20.92 10.75 26.74
N GLU A 500 20.98 9.66 25.98
CA GLU A 500 21.96 9.53 24.88
C GLU A 500 21.68 10.58 23.80
N HIS A 501 20.40 10.73 23.40
CA HIS A 501 19.96 11.74 22.46
C HIS A 501 20.30 13.16 22.94
N LYS A 502 20.07 13.46 24.23
CA LYS A 502 20.40 14.78 24.82
C LYS A 502 21.91 15.06 24.82
N ASN A 503 22.73 14.03 24.98
CA ASN A 503 24.19 14.16 25.04
C ASN A 503 24.85 14.28 23.66
N HIS A 504 24.18 13.79 22.61
CA HIS A 504 24.63 13.95 21.22
C HIS A 504 24.68 15.43 20.81
N GLU A 505 25.62 15.80 19.93
CA GLU A 505 25.81 17.19 19.48
C GLU A 505 24.51 17.82 18.93
N TYR A 506 23.77 17.07 18.11
CA TYR A 506 22.51 17.53 17.53
C TYR A 506 21.40 17.67 18.58
N GLY A 507 21.36 16.79 19.58
CA GLY A 507 20.43 16.91 20.70
C GLY A 507 20.69 18.16 21.53
N LYS A 508 21.96 18.47 21.83
CA LYS A 508 22.34 19.72 22.50
C LYS A 508 21.92 20.95 21.70
N GLN A 509 22.06 20.93 20.38
CA GLN A 509 21.60 22.01 19.50
C GLN A 509 20.08 22.18 19.52
N ILE A 510 19.32 21.09 19.58
CA ILE A 510 17.85 21.13 19.70
C ILE A 510 17.47 21.69 21.08
N LEU A 511 18.07 21.20 22.17
CA LEU A 511 17.81 21.67 23.54
C LEU A 511 18.10 23.16 23.70
N SER A 512 19.21 23.66 23.16
CA SER A 512 19.54 25.08 23.20
C SER A 512 18.51 25.95 22.47
N GLN A 513 17.94 25.46 21.36
CA GLN A 513 16.86 26.17 20.66
C GLN A 513 15.53 26.13 21.43
N LEU A 514 15.27 25.05 22.17
CA LEU A 514 14.07 24.90 23.02
C LEU A 514 14.07 25.88 24.21
N GLU A 515 15.19 26.50 24.57
CA GLU A 515 15.20 27.57 25.59
C GLU A 515 14.32 28.78 25.22
N LYS A 516 14.01 28.95 23.92
CA LYS A 516 13.07 29.96 23.41
C LYS A 516 11.60 29.54 23.47
N TYR A 517 11.33 28.33 23.96
CA TYR A 517 10.00 27.74 24.04
C TYR A 517 9.68 27.36 25.49
N ASP A 518 8.39 27.34 25.84
CA ASP A 518 7.87 26.85 27.10
C ASP A 518 7.35 25.42 26.93
N LEU A 519 7.74 24.50 27.82
CA LEU A 519 7.15 23.17 27.89
C LEU A 519 5.71 23.30 28.43
N ILE A 520 4.73 22.96 27.60
CA ILE A 520 3.30 23.13 27.94
C ILE A 520 2.54 21.81 28.09
N CYS A 521 3.11 20.71 27.59
CA CYS A 521 2.55 19.38 27.78
C CYS A 521 3.66 18.32 27.79
N THR A 522 3.49 17.33 28.65
CA THR A 522 4.25 16.08 28.66
C THR A 522 3.22 14.96 28.73
N SER A 523 3.29 13.98 27.83
CA SER A 523 2.37 12.84 27.84
C SER A 523 2.49 12.03 29.13
N GLU A 524 1.47 11.24 29.46
CA GLU A 524 1.46 10.39 30.65
C GLU A 524 2.65 9.42 30.68
N SER A 525 3.07 8.91 29.51
CA SER A 525 4.26 8.05 29.41
C SER A 525 5.60 8.80 29.48
N GLN A 526 5.57 10.14 29.47
CA GLN A 526 6.72 11.06 29.40
C GLN A 526 7.54 10.96 28.11
N LYS A 527 7.08 10.21 27.11
CA LYS A 527 7.78 10.03 25.84
C LYS A 527 7.58 11.19 24.88
N SER A 528 6.50 11.93 25.04
CA SER A 528 6.11 13.02 24.16
C SER A 528 6.10 14.33 24.95
N GLN A 529 6.78 15.34 24.42
CA GLN A 529 6.88 16.66 25.05
C GLN A 529 6.57 17.75 24.02
N LEU A 530 5.59 18.58 24.31
CA LEU A 530 5.18 19.69 23.45
C LEU A 530 5.67 21.01 24.03
N TYR A 531 6.41 21.73 23.21
CA TYR A 531 6.95 23.05 23.50
C TYR A 531 6.25 24.11 22.66
N ARG A 532 5.94 25.26 23.25
CA ARG A 532 5.31 26.41 22.59
C ARG A 532 6.23 27.62 22.61
N LEU A 533 6.33 28.34 21.50
CA LEU A 533 7.16 29.55 21.41
C LEU A 533 6.71 30.60 22.45
N LYS A 534 7.69 31.20 23.14
CA LYS A 534 7.49 32.25 24.16
C LYS A 534 6.91 33.54 23.62
#